data_AF-A0A1U7J649-F1
#
_entry.id   AF-A0A1U7J649-F1
#
_cell.length_a   1.000
_cell.length_b   1.000
_cell.length_c   1.000
_cell.angle_alpha   90.00
_cell.angle_beta   90.00
_cell.angle_gamma   90.00
#
_symmetry.space_group_name_H-M   'P 1'
#
loop_
_entity.id
_entity.type
_entity.pdbx_description
1 polymer ?
#
loop_
_entity_poly.entity_id
_entity_poly.type
_entity_poly.pdbx_seq_one_letter_code
_entity_poly.pdbx_strand_id
1 'polypeptide(L)' 'MLDVISSTVRPLLLDDQVLEVAYRLYMTAPRGGSPAISLKRLSEMTGKTPLKCRNAIVEANGLGRFPDCELHP' A
#
# COMPACT_ATOMS: atom_id res chain seq x y z
N MET A 1 25.67 3.50 -10.76
CA MET A 1 25.40 2.04 -10.61
C MET A 1 25.03 1.63 -9.18
N LEU A 2 24.74 2.58 -8.27
CA LEU A 2 24.16 2.33 -6.94
C LEU A 2 22.63 2.55 -6.91
N ASP A 3 22.10 3.38 -7.82
CA ASP A 3 20.66 3.66 -7.93
C ASP A 3 19.79 2.43 -8.21
N VAL A 4 20.27 1.51 -9.06
CA VAL A 4 19.50 0.32 -9.43
C VAL A 4 19.35 -0.64 -8.24
N ILE A 5 20.36 -0.71 -7.37
CA ILE A 5 20.26 -1.52 -6.15
C ILE A 5 19.29 -0.86 -5.18
N SER A 6 19.35 0.46 -5.00
CA SER A 6 18.40 1.16 -4.13
C SER A 6 16.96 1.06 -4.64
N SER A 7 16.73 1.05 -5.96
CA SER A 7 15.39 0.90 -6.54
C SER A 7 14.84 -0.52 -6.48
N THR A 8 15.72 -1.53 -6.42
CA THR A 8 15.33 -2.95 -6.36
C THR A 8 15.23 -3.47 -4.92
N VAL A 9 16.02 -2.89 -3.99
CA VAL A 9 16.04 -3.25 -2.56
C VAL A 9 15.02 -2.47 -1.73
N ARG A 10 14.68 -1.21 -2.08
CA ARG A 10 13.57 -0.49 -1.40
C ARG A 10 12.24 -1.24 -1.46
N PRO A 11 11.84 -1.85 -2.60
CA PRO A 11 10.64 -2.69 -2.67
C PRO A 11 10.68 -3.87 -1.69
N LEU A 12 11.86 -4.44 -1.41
CA LEU A 12 12.05 -5.56 -0.47
C LEU A 12 12.03 -5.15 1.01
N LEU A 13 12.03 -3.83 1.30
CA LEU A 13 11.90 -3.28 2.65
C LEU A 13 10.51 -2.70 2.92
N LEU A 14 9.65 -2.63 1.90
CA LEU A 14 8.24 -2.34 2.11
C LEU A 14 7.65 -3.46 2.96
N ASP A 15 6.75 -3.10 3.87
CA ASP A 15 6.08 -4.05 4.75
C ASP A 15 5.16 -4.93 3.86
N ASP A 16 5.72 -6.01 3.31
CA ASP A 16 5.09 -6.86 2.27
C ASP A 16 3.68 -7.30 2.67
N GLN A 17 3.48 -7.53 3.97
CA GLN A 17 2.19 -7.88 4.55
C GLN A 17 1.14 -6.75 4.40
N VAL A 18 1.55 -5.49 4.59
CA VAL A 18 0.66 -4.33 4.41
C VAL A 18 0.27 -4.19 2.94
N LEU A 19 1.23 -4.36 2.03
CA LEU A 19 0.98 -4.25 0.60
C LEU A 19 0.08 -5.37 0.08
N GLU A 20 0.28 -6.60 0.56
CA GLU A 20 -0.56 -7.74 0.18
C GLU A 20 -2.01 -7.54 0.62
N VAL A 21 -2.23 -7.13 1.87
CA VAL A 21 -3.57 -6.83 2.39
C VAL A 21 -4.19 -5.65 1.64
N ALA A 22 -3.41 -4.61 1.36
CA ALA A 22 -3.87 -3.45 0.62
C ALA A 22 -4.30 -3.79 -0.81
N TYR A 23 -3.55 -4.67 -1.47
CA TYR A 23 -3.90 -5.16 -2.80
C TYR A 23 -5.20 -5.96 -2.80
N ARG A 24 -5.42 -6.80 -1.78
CA ARG A 24 -6.70 -7.51 -1.62
C ARG A 24 -7.85 -6.53 -1.49
N LEU A 25 -7.73 -5.52 -0.62
CA LEU A 25 -8.74 -4.47 -0.41
C LEU A 25 -9.00 -3.67 -1.70
N TYR A 26 -7.94 -3.30 -2.41
CA TYR A 26 -7.99 -2.61 -3.69
C TYR A 26 -8.76 -3.43 -4.74
N MET A 27 -8.49 -4.74 -4.84
CA MET A 27 -9.18 -5.65 -5.77
C MET A 27 -10.63 -5.95 -5.38
N THR A 28 -11.00 -5.79 -4.10
CA THR A 28 -12.39 -5.96 -3.63
C THR A 28 -13.23 -4.69 -3.76
N ALA A 29 -12.64 -3.57 -4.16
CA ALA A 29 -13.37 -2.32 -4.32
C ALA A 29 -14.45 -2.44 -5.42
N PRO A 30 -15.66 -1.91 -5.20
CA PRO A 30 -16.75 -2.01 -6.17
C PRO A 30 -16.37 -1.32 -7.49
N ARG A 31 -16.62 -2.02 -8.61
CA ARG A 31 -16.35 -1.51 -9.97
C ARG A 31 -17.29 -0.34 -10.27
N GLY A 32 -16.78 0.88 -10.17
CA GLY A 32 -17.57 2.10 -10.44
C GLY A 32 -17.06 3.36 -9.74
N GLY A 33 -16.13 3.24 -8.78
CA GLY A 33 -15.48 4.39 -8.13
C GLY A 33 -13.98 4.17 -7.91
N SER A 34 -13.28 5.21 -7.45
CA SER A 34 -11.88 5.14 -7.04
C SER A 34 -11.72 4.08 -5.93
N PRO A 35 -10.83 3.09 -6.10
CA PRO A 35 -10.62 2.06 -5.08
C PRO A 35 -10.16 2.68 -3.75
N ALA A 36 -11.01 2.59 -2.74
CA ALA A 36 -10.75 3.14 -1.42
C ALA A 36 -10.03 2.11 -0.53
N ILE A 37 -8.84 2.45 -0.06
CA ILE A 37 -8.08 1.63 0.89
C ILE A 37 -8.25 2.23 2.29
N SER A 38 -8.92 1.49 3.18
CA SER A 38 -9.08 1.89 4.59
C SER A 38 -7.83 1.57 5.40
N LEU A 39 -7.21 2.60 5.96
CA LEU A 39 -6.05 2.50 6.86
C LEU A 39 -6.40 1.78 8.15
N LYS A 40 -7.60 2.01 8.69
CA LYS A 40 -8.13 1.25 9.83
C LYS A 40 -8.18 -0.25 9.55
N ARG A 41 -8.79 -0.68 8.43
CA ARG A 41 -8.85 -2.10 8.06
C ARG A 41 -7.46 -2.68 7.82
N LEU A 42 -6.57 -1.94 7.18
CA LEU A 42 -5.17 -2.35 7.00
C LEU A 42 -4.48 -2.58 8.34
N SER A 43 -4.64 -1.66 9.28
CA SER A 43 -4.06 -1.74 10.61
C SER A 43 -4.58 -2.96 11.38
N GLU A 44 -5.90 -3.19 11.35
CA GLU A 44 -6.53 -4.36 11.98
C GLU A 44 -6.06 -5.69 11.38
N MET A 45 -5.93 -5.77 10.05
CA MET A 45 -5.55 -7.01 9.36
C MET A 45 -4.05 -7.31 9.42
N THR A 46 -3.20 -6.30 9.57
CA THR A 46 -1.73 -6.45 9.55
C THR A 46 -1.12 -6.36 10.96
N GLY A 47 -1.88 -5.89 11.95
CA GLY A 47 -1.39 -5.58 13.30
C GLY A 47 -0.42 -4.38 13.35
N LYS A 48 -0.25 -3.65 12.23
CA LYS A 48 0.62 -2.47 12.14
C LYS A 48 -0.14 -1.22 12.51
N THR A 49 0.57 -0.16 12.91
CA THR A 49 -0.08 1.12 13.18
C THR A 49 -0.64 1.75 11.89
N PRO A 50 -1.70 2.58 11.98
CA PRO A 50 -2.24 3.28 10.81
C PRO A 50 -1.19 4.14 10.09
N LEU A 51 -0.25 4.72 10.85
CA LEU A 51 0.85 5.51 10.31
C LEU A 51 1.80 4.65 9.44
N LYS A 52 2.15 3.44 9.89
CA LYS A 52 2.95 2.50 9.10
C LYS A 52 2.21 2.06 7.84
N CYS A 53 0.92 1.77 7.97
CA CYS A 53 0.08 1.39 6.84
C CYS A 53 0.07 2.51 5.79
N ARG A 54 -0.19 3.75 6.22
CA ARG A 54 -0.19 4.92 5.34
C ARG A 54 1.14 5.10 4.62
N ASN A 55 2.26 5.05 5.35
CA ASN A 55 3.57 5.25 4.75
C ASN A 55 3.89 4.17 3.69
N ALA A 56 3.56 2.91 3.97
CA ALA A 56 3.73 1.82 3.01
C ALA A 56 2.89 2.01 1.73
N ILE A 57 1.63 2.46 1.85
CA ILE A 57 0.79 2.75 0.67
C ILE A 57 1.33 3.95 -0.11
N VAL A 58 1.73 5.03 0.57
CA VAL A 58 2.28 6.22 -0.08
C VAL A 58 3.57 5.88 -0.85
N GLU A 59 4.46 5.08 -0.26
CA GLU A 59 5.68 4.61 -0.94
C GLU A 59 5.35 3.71 -2.14
N ALA A 60 4.38 2.81 -2.01
CA ALA A 60 3.93 1.95 -3.11
C ALA A 60 3.23 2.73 -4.24
N ASN A 61 2.52 3.81 -3.92
CA ASN A 61 1.92 4.71 -4.91
C ASN A 61 2.98 5.52 -5.67
N GLY A 62 4.07 5.91 -5.00
CA GLY A 62 5.24 6.47 -5.67
C GLY A 62 5.86 5.53 -6.72
N LEU A 63 5.56 4.22 -6.63
CA LEU A 63 5.97 3.18 -7.59
C LEU A 63 4.83 2.76 -8.55
N GLY A 64 3.67 3.42 -8.50
CA GLY A 64 2.52 3.12 -9.37
C GLY A 64 1.77 1.83 -9.03
N ARG A 65 1.86 1.31 -7.79
CA ARG A 65 1.23 0.02 -7.42
C ARG A 65 -0.28 0.09 -7.15
N PHE A 66 -0.81 1.21 -6.67
CA PHE A 66 -2.26 1.43 -6.50
C PHE A 66 -2.69 2.68 -7.27
N PRO A 67 -2.96 2.56 -8.58
CA PRO A 67 -3.42 3.70 -9.36
C PRO A 67 -4.81 4.16 -8.88
N ASP A 68 -5.02 5.48 -8.87
CA ASP A 68 -6.30 6.13 -8.56
C ASP A 68 -6.95 5.69 -7.22
N CYS A 69 -6.15 5.29 -6.23
CA CYS A 69 -6.67 4.87 -4.92
C CYS A 69 -6.82 6.05 -3.94
N GLU A 70 -7.91 6.06 -3.18
CA GLU A 70 -8.10 7.01 -2.07
C GLU A 70 -7.75 6.34 -0.73
N LEU A 71 -6.98 7.05 0.11
CA LEU A 71 -6.64 6.60 1.45
C LEU A 71 -7.65 7.14 2.46
N HIS A 72 -8.41 6.25 3.09
CA HIS A 72 -9.34 6.64 4.17
C HIS A 72 -8.75 6.32 5.55
N PRO A 73 -8.85 7.23 6.52
CA PRO A 73 -8.40 7.00 7.89
C PRO A 73 -9.12 5.81 8.56
#